data_AF-A0A345C2J9-F1
#
_entry.id   AF-A0A345C2J9-F1
#
_cell.length_a   1.000
_cell.length_b   1.000
_cell.length_c   1.000
_cell.angle_alpha   90.00
_cell.angle_beta   90.00
_cell.angle_gamma   90.00
#
_symmetry.space_group_name_H-M   'P 1'
#
loop_
_entity.id
_entity.type
_entity.pdbx_description
1 polymer ?
#
loop_
_entity_poly.entity_id
_entity_poly.type
_entity_poly.pdbx_seq_one_letter_code
_entity_poly.pdbx_strand_id
1 'polypeptide(L)'
;MLRPAFFDQFSEAENELNDTMAMVDGVPLTQDEMIYINRYHFIRGLDHQVSEEMANASRKAVTNTLIDPTSPSVLKLNSDEDDGYISFVVVDEFPRNMADSDLFYETQALPFPVEVDIKAQVESKSQTKMKLNVKKRQLRESAKEQNMVGDETDASISESDQMIRHLKENKMPF
;
A
#
# COMPACT_ATOMS: atom_id res chain seq x y z
N MET A 1 29.66 -20.04 11.10
CA MET A 1 28.73 -20.89 11.88
C MET A 1 27.66 -19.98 12.43
N LEU A 2 26.46 -19.96 11.84
CA LEU A 2 25.31 -19.23 12.41
C LEU A 2 24.98 -19.89 13.76
N ARG A 3 24.92 -19.10 14.83
CA ARG A 3 24.75 -19.62 16.20
C ARG A 3 23.32 -20.19 16.35
N PRO A 4 23.13 -21.35 17.00
CA PRO A 4 21.80 -21.95 17.22
C PRO A 4 20.76 -20.96 17.76
N ALA A 5 21.19 -20.09 18.68
CA ALA A 5 20.38 -19.02 19.26
C ALA A 5 19.74 -18.06 18.23
N PHE A 6 20.33 -17.88 17.05
CA PHE A 6 19.75 -17.04 16.00
C PHE A 6 18.52 -17.71 15.36
N PHE A 7 18.58 -19.02 15.11
CA PHE A 7 17.45 -19.76 14.55
C PHE A 7 16.32 -19.90 15.56
N ASP A 8 16.66 -20.03 16.85
CA ASP A 8 15.67 -20.05 17.92
C ASP A 8 14.93 -18.70 18.03
N GLN A 9 15.68 -17.58 18.02
CA GLN A 9 15.09 -16.23 18.01
C GLN A 9 14.27 -15.96 16.76
N PHE A 10 14.72 -16.45 15.60
CA PHE A 10 13.98 -16.32 14.35
C PHE A 10 12.64 -17.08 14.41
N SER A 11 12.66 -18.31 14.91
CA SER A 11 11.45 -19.13 15.08
C SER A 11 10.46 -18.49 16.05
N GLU A 12 10.92 -17.94 17.18
CA GLU A 12 10.07 -17.21 18.10
C GLU A 12 9.40 -15.99 17.43
N ALA A 13 10.18 -15.19 16.70
CA ALA A 13 9.66 -14.02 15.98
C ALA A 13 8.69 -14.39 14.86
N GLU A 14 8.97 -15.47 14.12
CA GLU A 14 8.08 -15.98 13.06
C GLU A 14 6.73 -16.42 13.64
N ASN A 15 6.72 -17.11 14.79
CA ASN A 15 5.49 -17.54 15.45
C ASN A 15 4.68 -16.33 15.95
N GLU A 16 5.31 -15.34 16.58
CA GLU A 16 4.62 -14.13 17.05
C GLU A 16 4.00 -13.34 15.88
N LEU A 17 4.71 -13.25 14.75
CA LEU A 17 4.20 -12.61 13.54
C LEU A 17 3.00 -13.38 12.97
N ASN A 18 3.09 -14.71 12.90
CA ASN A 18 2.02 -15.56 12.40
C ASN A 18 0.76 -15.44 13.27
N ASP A 19 0.91 -15.43 14.60
CA ASP A 19 -0.21 -15.26 15.53
C ASP A 19 -0.88 -13.88 15.36
N THR A 20 -0.09 -12.84 15.15
CA THR A 20 -0.59 -11.47 14.91
C THR A 20 -1.33 -11.38 13.57
N MET A 21 -0.77 -11.97 12.52
CA MET A 21 -1.38 -11.96 11.18
C MET A 21 -2.63 -12.84 11.11
N ALA A 22 -2.70 -13.93 11.88
CA ALA A 22 -3.90 -14.75 11.98
C ALA A 22 -5.12 -13.96 12.51
N MET A 23 -4.91 -12.92 13.34
CA MET A 23 -6.01 -12.05 13.80
C MET A 23 -6.70 -11.27 12.67
N VAL A 24 -6.05 -11.14 11.52
CA VAL A 24 -6.58 -10.47 10.32
C VAL A 24 -6.76 -11.45 9.15
N ASP A 25 -6.92 -12.75 9.44
CA ASP A 25 -7.02 -13.83 8.45
C ASP A 25 -5.82 -13.91 7.49
N GLY A 26 -4.65 -13.46 7.94
CA GLY A 26 -3.39 -13.55 7.19
C GLY A 26 -2.87 -14.98 7.12
N VAL A 27 -2.39 -15.39 5.95
CA VAL A 27 -1.85 -16.73 5.68
C VAL A 27 -0.33 -16.62 5.45
N PRO A 28 0.50 -17.45 6.10
CA PRO A 28 1.93 -17.45 5.86
C PRO A 28 2.26 -17.95 4.45
N LEU A 29 3.30 -17.38 3.86
CA LEU A 29 3.81 -17.80 2.57
C LEU A 29 4.68 -19.05 2.71
N THR A 30 4.58 -19.96 1.75
CA THR A 30 5.52 -21.06 1.60
C THR A 30 6.89 -20.56 1.17
N GLN A 31 7.92 -21.39 1.36
CA GLN A 31 9.29 -21.03 0.97
C GLN A 31 9.40 -20.72 -0.53
N ASP A 32 8.70 -21.48 -1.38
CA ASP A 32 8.72 -21.30 -2.82
C ASP A 32 8.04 -19.98 -3.23
N GLU A 33 6.92 -19.63 -2.57
CA GLU A 33 6.25 -18.35 -2.77
C GLU A 33 7.15 -17.18 -2.33
N MET A 34 7.87 -17.33 -1.22
CA MET A 34 8.85 -16.33 -0.78
C MET A 34 9.99 -16.15 -1.79
N ILE A 35 10.50 -17.23 -2.39
CA ILE A 35 11.54 -17.15 -3.43
C ILE A 35 11.00 -16.34 -4.61
N TYR A 36 9.80 -16.69 -5.08
CA TYR A 36 9.19 -16.01 -6.21
C TYR A 36 8.92 -14.53 -5.94
N ILE A 37 8.38 -14.18 -4.76
CA ILE A 37 8.12 -12.77 -4.41
C ILE A 37 9.42 -11.94 -4.43
N ASN A 38 10.52 -12.48 -3.93
CA ASN A 38 11.81 -11.80 -3.98
C ASN A 38 12.35 -11.67 -5.42
N ARG A 39 12.14 -12.68 -6.26
CA ARG A 39 12.54 -12.69 -7.67
C ARG A 39 11.69 -11.76 -8.53
N TYR A 40 10.39 -11.66 -8.22
CA TYR A 40 9.40 -10.91 -8.98
C TYR A 40 9.80 -9.45 -9.22
N HIS A 41 10.45 -8.80 -8.25
CA HIS A 41 10.92 -7.41 -8.41
C HIS A 41 11.93 -7.22 -9.55
N PHE A 42 12.61 -8.28 -9.98
CA PHE A 42 13.62 -8.25 -11.03
C PHE A 42 13.12 -8.78 -12.38
N ILE A 43 11.93 -9.37 -12.43
CA ILE A 43 11.31 -9.92 -13.65
C ILE A 43 9.88 -9.40 -13.88
N ARG A 44 9.45 -8.38 -13.11
CA ARG A 44 8.13 -7.78 -13.24
C ARG A 44 7.92 -7.24 -14.66
N GLY A 45 6.84 -7.69 -15.28
CA GLY A 45 6.47 -7.31 -16.65
C GLY A 45 7.20 -8.06 -17.76
N LEU A 46 8.13 -8.97 -17.42
CA LEU A 46 8.77 -9.90 -18.36
C LEU A 46 7.95 -11.18 -18.51
N ASP A 47 8.00 -11.82 -19.67
CA ASP A 47 7.39 -13.15 -19.84
C ASP A 47 8.24 -14.23 -19.12
N HIS A 48 7.63 -14.96 -18.18
CA HIS A 48 8.31 -15.99 -17.39
C HIS A 48 7.34 -17.02 -16.80
N GLN A 49 7.85 -18.20 -16.46
CA GLN A 49 7.07 -19.25 -15.80
C GLN A 49 7.25 -19.22 -14.28
N VAL A 50 6.17 -18.88 -13.57
CA VAL A 50 6.16 -18.80 -12.09
C VAL A 50 6.70 -20.07 -11.43
N SER A 51 6.33 -21.25 -11.93
CA SER A 51 6.79 -22.52 -11.36
C SER A 51 8.29 -22.76 -11.51
N GLU A 52 8.90 -22.27 -12.59
CA GLU A 52 10.35 -22.41 -12.82
C GLU A 52 11.11 -21.46 -11.89
N GLU A 53 10.64 -20.22 -11.74
CA GLU A 53 11.22 -19.23 -10.84
C GLU A 53 11.09 -19.64 -9.36
N MET A 54 9.95 -20.23 -8.96
CA MET A 54 9.73 -20.78 -7.63
C MET A 54 10.72 -21.93 -7.32
N ALA A 55 10.99 -22.80 -8.28
CA ALA A 55 11.92 -23.92 -8.12
C ALA A 55 13.39 -23.45 -8.06
N ASN A 56 13.71 -22.28 -8.61
CA ASN A 56 15.06 -21.74 -8.70
C ASN A 56 15.48 -20.98 -7.43
N ALA A 57 15.66 -21.72 -6.33
CA ALA A 57 15.99 -21.18 -5.00
C ALA A 57 17.43 -20.61 -4.86
N SER A 58 18.22 -20.52 -5.93
CA SER A 58 19.58 -20.01 -5.85
C SER A 58 19.59 -18.52 -5.53
N ARG A 59 20.33 -18.09 -4.50
CA ARG A 59 20.49 -16.66 -4.18
C ARG A 59 20.94 -15.81 -5.38
N LYS A 60 21.73 -16.39 -6.28
CA LYS A 60 22.17 -15.69 -7.49
C LYS A 60 21.04 -15.56 -8.50
N ALA A 61 20.15 -16.55 -8.60
CA ALA A 61 19.02 -16.54 -9.51
C ALA A 61 17.98 -15.49 -9.11
N VAL A 62 17.68 -15.36 -7.81
CA VAL A 62 16.70 -14.39 -7.30
C VAL A 62 16.98 -12.96 -7.79
N THR A 63 18.25 -12.55 -7.83
CA THR A 63 18.66 -11.20 -8.24
C THR A 63 19.28 -11.15 -9.65
N ASN A 64 19.11 -12.19 -10.46
CA ASN A 64 19.75 -12.29 -11.78
C ASN A 64 19.01 -11.47 -12.83
N THR A 65 19.20 -10.15 -12.81
CA THR A 65 18.69 -9.25 -13.85
C THR A 65 19.63 -8.05 -13.97
N LEU A 66 19.97 -7.67 -15.20
CA LEU A 66 20.70 -6.44 -15.46
C LEU A 66 19.72 -5.26 -15.53
N ILE A 67 19.85 -4.33 -14.59
CA ILE A 67 19.05 -3.10 -14.54
C ILE A 67 19.87 -1.99 -15.21
N ASP A 68 19.37 -1.47 -16.33
CA ASP A 68 19.96 -0.35 -17.04
C ASP A 68 19.15 0.95 -16.77
N PRO A 69 19.74 1.92 -16.05
CA PRO A 69 19.10 3.19 -15.71
C PRO A 69 19.41 4.33 -16.70
N THR A 70 19.97 4.04 -17.88
CA THR A 70 20.40 5.07 -18.85
C THR A 70 19.25 5.99 -19.30
N SER A 71 18.01 5.51 -19.25
CA SER A 71 16.83 6.30 -19.57
C SER A 71 16.23 6.97 -18.31
N PRO A 72 16.04 8.30 -18.29
CA PRO A 72 15.63 9.02 -17.08
C PRO A 72 14.18 8.77 -16.61
N SER A 73 13.36 8.04 -17.37
CA SER A 73 11.94 7.79 -17.05
C SER A 73 11.56 6.30 -17.00
N VAL A 74 12.47 5.42 -17.43
CA VAL A 74 12.23 3.97 -17.50
C VAL A 74 13.49 3.24 -17.09
N LEU A 75 13.34 2.12 -16.41
CA LEU A 75 14.42 1.18 -16.16
C LEU A 75 14.29 0.05 -17.17
N LYS A 76 15.36 -0.26 -17.90
CA LYS A 76 15.39 -1.46 -18.74
C LYS A 76 15.83 -2.64 -17.88
N LEU A 77 15.01 -3.68 -17.84
CA LEU A 77 15.35 -4.97 -17.26
C LEU A 77 15.82 -5.89 -18.39
N ASN A 78 16.94 -6.57 -18.16
CA ASN A 78 17.41 -7.63 -19.07
C ASN A 78 17.61 -8.89 -18.22
N SER A 79 16.74 -9.89 -18.43
CA SER A 79 16.86 -11.22 -17.83
C SER A 79 17.37 -12.20 -18.89
N ASP A 80 17.69 -13.43 -18.47
CA ASP A 80 18.09 -14.48 -19.41
C ASP A 80 16.93 -14.91 -20.32
N GLU A 81 15.67 -14.74 -19.86
CA GLU A 81 14.46 -15.09 -20.63
C GLU A 81 14.00 -13.97 -21.57
N ASP A 82 14.00 -12.72 -21.09
CA ASP A 82 13.32 -11.60 -21.76
C ASP A 82 13.89 -10.23 -21.35
N ASP A 83 13.64 -9.22 -22.19
CA ASP A 83 14.02 -7.83 -22.03
C ASP A 83 12.77 -6.94 -21.96
N GLY A 84 12.71 -6.07 -20.96
CA GLY A 84 11.53 -5.21 -20.74
C GLY A 84 11.87 -3.83 -20.20
N TYR A 85 10.86 -2.96 -20.21
CA TYR A 85 10.94 -1.62 -19.66
C TYR A 85 9.90 -1.46 -18.56
N ILE A 86 10.34 -0.94 -17.42
CA ILE A 86 9.47 -0.63 -16.29
C ILE A 86 9.52 0.86 -15.97
N SER A 87 8.39 1.41 -15.54
CA SER A 87 8.30 2.78 -15.03
C SER A 87 7.38 2.79 -13.82
N PHE A 88 7.72 3.62 -12.84
CA PHE A 88 6.94 3.77 -11.62
C PHE A 88 6.38 5.19 -11.57
N VAL A 89 5.07 5.31 -11.40
CA VAL A 89 4.39 6.58 -11.18
C VAL A 89 3.81 6.55 -9.78
N VAL A 90 4.30 7.43 -8.91
CA VAL A 90 3.79 7.59 -7.54
C VAL A 90 2.80 8.75 -7.54
N VAL A 91 1.57 8.47 -7.13
CA VAL A 91 0.53 9.48 -6.91
C VAL A 91 0.49 9.79 -5.41
N ASP A 92 1.02 10.95 -5.02
CA ASP A 92 1.09 11.36 -3.60
C ASP A 92 -0.17 12.14 -3.17
N GLU A 93 -0.78 12.88 -4.09
CA GLU A 93 -1.97 13.68 -3.80
C GLU A 93 -3.21 13.05 -4.43
N PHE A 94 -4.07 12.50 -3.57
CA PHE A 94 -5.42 12.07 -3.97
C PHE A 94 -6.45 13.16 -3.64
N PRO A 95 -7.46 13.35 -4.51
CA PRO A 95 -8.65 14.11 -4.16
C PRO A 95 -9.24 13.68 -2.80
N ARG A 96 -9.71 14.66 -2.02
CA ARG A 96 -10.35 14.41 -0.70
C ARG A 96 -11.56 13.49 -0.77
N ASN A 97 -12.19 13.39 -1.94
CA ASN A 97 -13.24 12.44 -2.24
C ASN A 97 -12.84 11.63 -3.48
N MET A 98 -12.56 10.35 -3.27
CA MET A 98 -12.28 9.38 -4.34
C MET A 98 -13.53 8.58 -4.74
N ALA A 99 -14.72 8.91 -4.22
CA ALA A 99 -15.97 8.34 -4.72
C ALA A 99 -16.09 8.67 -6.21
N ASP A 100 -16.44 7.66 -7.01
CA ASP A 100 -16.52 7.74 -8.48
C ASP A 100 -15.17 8.00 -9.19
N SER A 101 -14.04 7.77 -8.50
CA SER A 101 -12.75 7.75 -9.18
C SER A 101 -12.65 6.49 -10.06
N ASP A 102 -12.73 6.69 -11.36
CA ASP A 102 -12.55 5.65 -12.38
C ASP A 102 -11.09 5.28 -12.60
N LEU A 103 -10.20 5.55 -11.63
CA LEU A 103 -8.75 5.29 -11.73
C LEU A 103 -8.46 3.87 -12.21
N PHE A 104 -9.21 2.90 -11.68
CA PHE A 104 -9.07 1.51 -12.10
C PHE A 104 -9.45 1.30 -13.57
N TYR A 105 -10.55 1.89 -14.04
CA TYR A 105 -10.96 1.80 -15.45
C TYR A 105 -9.98 2.51 -16.39
N GLU A 106 -9.46 3.67 -15.98
CA GLU A 106 -8.44 4.40 -16.75
C GLU A 106 -7.14 3.59 -16.85
N THR A 107 -6.69 2.96 -15.75
CA THR A 107 -5.52 2.09 -15.78
C THR A 107 -5.73 0.85 -16.66
N GLN A 108 -6.93 0.26 -16.65
CA GLN A 108 -7.26 -0.87 -17.52
C GLN A 108 -7.33 -0.52 -19.01
N ALA A 109 -7.56 0.76 -19.36
CA ALA A 109 -7.62 1.22 -20.74
C ALA A 109 -6.23 1.38 -21.38
N LEU A 110 -5.15 1.28 -20.60
CA LEU A 110 -3.79 1.40 -21.12
C LEU A 110 -3.44 0.21 -22.04
N PRO A 111 -2.73 0.44 -23.15
CA PRO A 111 -2.42 -0.60 -24.14
C PRO A 111 -1.28 -1.54 -23.70
N PHE A 112 -0.87 -1.47 -22.44
CA PHE A 112 0.23 -2.24 -21.86
C PHE A 112 -0.15 -2.71 -20.45
N PRO A 113 0.45 -3.81 -19.95
CA PRO A 113 0.19 -4.29 -18.60
C PRO A 113 0.54 -3.23 -17.56
N VAL A 114 -0.35 -3.02 -16.58
CA VAL A 114 -0.13 -2.11 -15.46
C VAL A 114 -0.43 -2.79 -14.14
N GLU A 115 0.41 -2.50 -13.15
CA GLU A 115 0.22 -2.93 -11.77
C GLU A 115 -0.15 -1.72 -10.91
N VAL A 116 -1.17 -1.86 -10.08
CA VAL A 116 -1.76 -0.76 -9.29
C VAL A 116 -1.77 -1.15 -7.82
N ASP A 117 -0.85 -0.56 -7.06
CA ASP A 117 -0.72 -0.76 -5.62
C ASP A 117 -1.42 0.39 -4.86
N ILE A 118 -2.65 0.15 -4.39
CA ILE A 118 -3.43 1.15 -3.64
C ILE A 118 -3.54 0.76 -2.17
N LYS A 119 -3.03 1.62 -1.28
CA LYS A 119 -3.28 1.53 0.15
C LYS A 119 -4.58 2.26 0.51
N ALA A 120 -5.72 1.61 0.33
CA ALA A 120 -7.03 2.17 0.66
C ALA A 120 -7.55 1.70 2.01
N GLN A 121 -8.14 2.61 2.78
CA GLN A 121 -8.98 2.26 3.93
C GLN A 121 -10.45 2.34 3.50
N VAL A 122 -11.06 1.19 3.23
CA VAL A 122 -12.48 1.12 2.85
C VAL A 122 -13.32 1.14 4.13
N GLU A 123 -13.88 2.30 4.47
CA GLU A 123 -14.82 2.42 5.58
C GLU A 123 -16.28 2.23 5.12
N SER A 124 -17.07 1.49 5.89
CA SER A 124 -18.51 1.39 5.61
C SER A 124 -19.24 2.70 5.98
N LYS A 125 -20.24 3.09 5.16
CA LYS A 125 -21.08 4.30 5.36
C LYS A 125 -21.63 4.42 6.80
N SER A 126 -21.90 3.30 7.47
CA SER A 126 -22.40 3.25 8.85
C SER A 126 -21.30 3.61 9.87
N GLN A 127 -20.11 3.03 9.72
CA GLN A 127 -18.97 3.28 10.60
C GLN A 127 -18.43 4.70 10.45
N THR A 128 -18.37 5.24 9.23
CA THR A 128 -17.93 6.61 8.97
C THR A 128 -18.86 7.63 9.64
N LYS A 129 -20.19 7.45 9.60
CA LYS A 129 -21.14 8.36 10.29
C LYS A 129 -20.91 8.40 11.81
N MET A 130 -20.70 7.24 12.43
CA MET A 130 -20.44 7.16 13.87
C MET A 130 -19.11 7.86 14.23
N LYS A 131 -18.04 7.57 13.50
CA LYS A 131 -16.72 8.20 13.67
C LYS A 131 -16.77 9.72 13.44
N LEU A 132 -17.47 10.19 12.41
CA LEU A 132 -17.67 11.62 12.14
C LEU A 132 -18.41 12.34 13.26
N ASN A 133 -19.38 11.69 13.90
CA ASN A 133 -20.09 12.27 15.04
C ASN A 133 -19.21 12.41 16.28
N VAL A 134 -18.37 11.40 16.56
CA VAL A 134 -17.39 11.45 17.65
C VAL A 134 -16.34 12.53 17.39
N LYS A 135 -15.76 12.57 16.18
CA LYS A 135 -14.75 13.57 15.81
C LYS A 135 -15.29 14.99 15.82
N LYS A 136 -16.55 15.19 15.40
CA LYS A 136 -17.25 16.49 15.53
C LYS A 136 -17.39 16.95 16.98
N ARG A 137 -17.68 16.01 17.89
CA ARG A 137 -17.78 16.32 19.32
C ARG A 137 -16.41 16.73 19.88
N GLN A 138 -15.36 15.97 19.55
CA GLN A 138 -13.98 16.27 19.95
C GLN A 138 -13.52 17.63 19.42
N LEU A 139 -13.70 17.94 18.14
CA LEU A 139 -13.33 19.24 17.57
C LEU A 139 -14.08 20.41 18.23
N ARG A 140 -15.35 20.22 18.61
CA ARG A 140 -16.11 21.23 19.35
C ARG A 140 -15.61 21.41 20.78
N GLU A 141 -15.17 20.34 21.43
CA GLU A 141 -14.57 20.39 22.76
C GLU A 141 -13.21 21.11 22.68
N SER A 142 -12.34 20.74 21.73
CA SER A 142 -11.05 21.40 21.49
C SER A 142 -11.19 22.89 21.10
N ALA A 143 -12.15 23.24 20.25
CA ALA A 143 -12.41 24.64 19.89
C ALA A 143 -12.92 25.47 21.09
N LYS A 144 -13.72 24.86 21.98
CA LYS A 144 -14.15 25.51 23.22
C LYS A 144 -12.98 25.70 24.18
N GLU A 145 -12.09 24.72 24.30
CA GLU A 145 -10.89 24.80 25.13
C GLU A 145 -9.95 25.91 24.64
N GLN A 146 -9.66 26.00 23.35
CA GLN A 146 -8.83 27.07 22.78
C GLN A 146 -9.44 28.47 23.01
N ASN A 147 -10.76 28.61 22.83
CA ASN A 147 -11.45 29.86 23.07
C ASN A 147 -11.44 30.26 24.56
N MET A 148 -11.56 29.29 25.48
CA MET A 148 -11.43 29.55 26.92
C MET A 148 -10.02 29.97 27.34
N VAL A 149 -8.99 29.50 26.63
CA VAL A 149 -7.58 29.86 26.86
C VAL A 149 -7.23 31.21 26.20
N GLY A 150 -8.10 31.75 25.35
CA GLY A 150 -7.90 33.02 24.65
C GLY A 150 -6.94 32.93 23.45
N ASP A 151 -6.70 31.71 22.96
CA ASP A 151 -5.84 31.44 21.81
C ASP A 151 -6.67 31.52 20.51
N GLU A 152 -6.06 32.00 19.42
CA GLU A 152 -6.75 31.99 18.12
C GLU A 152 -7.01 30.54 17.69
N THR A 153 -8.24 30.24 17.28
CA THR A 153 -8.60 28.91 16.77
C THR A 153 -7.70 28.55 15.59
N ASP A 154 -6.95 27.45 15.75
CA ASP A 154 -5.98 26.98 14.77
C ASP A 154 -6.67 26.72 13.41
N ALA A 155 -6.01 27.11 12.33
CA ALA A 155 -6.50 26.94 10.96
C ALA A 155 -6.83 25.46 10.65
N SER A 156 -6.10 24.53 11.26
CA SER A 156 -6.32 23.09 11.16
C SER A 156 -7.69 22.64 11.71
N ILE A 157 -8.18 23.28 12.78
CA ILE A 157 -9.47 22.98 13.41
C ILE A 157 -10.62 23.55 12.58
N SER A 158 -10.43 24.75 12.04
CA SER A 158 -11.40 25.39 11.13
C SER A 158 -11.58 24.57 9.84
N GLU A 159 -10.48 24.15 9.22
CA GLU A 159 -10.49 23.31 8.04
C GLU A 159 -11.15 21.94 8.32
N SER A 160 -10.85 21.34 9.48
CA SER A 160 -11.46 20.08 9.91
C SER A 160 -12.97 20.21 10.15
N ASP A 161 -13.45 21.31 10.74
CA ASP A 161 -14.90 21.54 10.93
C ASP A 161 -15.62 21.78 9.59
N GLN A 162 -15.00 22.51 8.66
CA GLN A 162 -15.50 22.66 7.29
C GLN A 162 -15.58 21.30 6.57
N MET A 163 -14.55 20.48 6.67
CA MET A 163 -14.52 19.13 6.07
C MET A 163 -15.64 18.24 6.63
N ILE A 164 -15.86 18.23 7.95
CA ILE A 164 -16.95 17.45 8.57
C ILE A 164 -18.33 17.94 8.12
N ARG A 165 -18.50 19.25 7.88
CA ARG A 165 -19.76 19.79 7.33
C ARG A 165 -19.97 19.30 5.90
N HIS A 166 -18.96 19.40 5.04
CA HIS A 166 -19.02 18.89 3.67
C HIS A 166 -19.32 17.39 3.60
N LEU A 167 -18.68 16.57 4.45
CA LEU A 167 -18.94 15.12 4.52
C LEU A 167 -20.34 14.75 5.05
N LYS A 168 -21.03 15.69 5.73
CA LYS A 168 -22.42 15.50 6.19
C LYS A 168 -23.45 16.01 5.19
N GLU A 169 -23.13 17.08 4.47
CA GLU A 169 -24.01 17.74 3.50
C GLU A 169 -24.04 17.01 2.15
N ASN A 170 -22.88 16.53 1.67
CA ASN A 170 -22.84 15.52 0.63
C ASN A 170 -23.30 14.19 1.22
N LYS A 171 -24.62 14.01 1.33
CA LYS A 171 -25.21 12.67 1.30
C LYS A 171 -24.62 11.98 0.08
N MET A 172 -23.68 11.05 0.29
CA MET A 172 -23.17 10.10 -0.71
C MET A 172 -24.27 9.83 -1.75
N PRO A 173 -24.25 10.50 -2.93
CA PRO A 173 -24.98 9.98 -4.06
C PRO A 173 -24.24 8.71 -4.49
N PHE A 174 -24.98 7.85 -5.17
CA PHE A 174 -24.66 6.45 -5.37
C PHE A 174 -23.35 6.24 -6.10
#